data_AF-A0A3D1RG89-F1
#
_entry.id   AF-A0A3D1RG89-F1
#
_cell.length_a   1.000
_cell.length_b   1.000
_cell.length_c   1.000
_cell.angle_alpha   90.00
_cell.angle_beta   90.00
_cell.angle_gamma   90.00
#
_symmetry.space_group_name_H-M   'P 1'
#
loop_
_entity.id
_entity.type
_entity.pdbx_description
1 polymer ?
#
loop_
_entity_poly.entity_id
_entity_poly.type
_entity_poly.pdbx_seq_one_letter_code
_entity_poly.pdbx_strand_id
1 'polypeptide(L)'
;MIIIQSKGRIYSFHEPVVMGIINATPDSFYTGSLHESMDAILEKVSAWCKYGMKVLDIGGQSTRPGSTRIGMQEETDRVTPVIEAIHRAFPDLLLSIDTYQAGVARAAIEA
;
A
#
# COMPACT_ATOMS: atom_id res chain seq x y z
N MET A 1 -15.83 18.18 -3.78
CA MET A 1 -15.55 17.24 -4.89
C MET A 1 -14.05 17.26 -5.13
N ILE A 2 -13.38 16.12 -4.98
CA ILE A 2 -11.96 15.91 -5.27
C ILE A 2 -11.86 14.99 -6.48
N ILE A 3 -11.00 15.33 -7.43
CA ILE A 3 -10.71 14.49 -8.60
C ILE A 3 -9.21 14.17 -8.56
N ILE A 4 -8.89 12.88 -8.64
CA ILE A 4 -7.51 12.38 -8.73
C ILE A 4 -7.36 11.67 -10.07
N GLN A 5 -6.33 12.02 -10.83
CA GLN A 5 -5.94 11.29 -12.03
C GLN A 5 -4.67 10.49 -11.76
N SER A 6 -4.71 9.17 -11.99
CA SER A 6 -3.56 8.29 -11.81
C SER A 6 -3.56 7.17 -12.86
N LYS A 7 -2.39 6.89 -13.45
CA LYS A 7 -2.18 5.92 -14.56
C LYS A 7 -3.28 5.97 -15.64
N GLY A 8 -3.69 7.18 -16.06
CA GLY A 8 -4.72 7.40 -17.09
C GLY A 8 -6.17 7.20 -16.65
N ARG A 9 -6.42 6.92 -15.37
CA ARG A 9 -7.75 6.75 -14.78
C ARG A 9 -8.15 7.97 -13.96
N ILE A 10 -9.45 8.26 -13.91
CA ILE A 10 -10.02 9.36 -13.13
C ILE A 10 -10.81 8.79 -11.95
N TYR A 11 -10.47 9.21 -10.75
CA TYR A 11 -11.16 8.90 -9.50
C TYR A 11 -11.85 10.17 -9.00
N SER A 12 -13.17 10.13 -8.88
CA SER A 12 -13.97 11.28 -8.44
C SER A 12 -14.63 10.99 -7.10
N PHE A 13 -14.37 11.84 -6.11
CA PHE A 13 -14.90 11.72 -4.76
C PHE A 13 -15.78 12.94 -4.42
N HIS A 14 -17.05 12.68 -4.14
CA HIS A 14 -18.03 13.72 -3.80
C HIS A 14 -18.18 13.92 -2.29
N GLU A 15 -17.69 12.97 -1.51
CA GLU A 15 -17.73 12.92 -0.05
C GLU A 15 -16.36 12.46 0.50
N PRO A 16 -16.09 12.60 1.81
CA PRO A 16 -14.91 12.02 2.43
C PRO A 16 -14.83 10.52 2.16
N VAL A 17 -13.65 10.03 1.79
CA VAL A 17 -13.43 8.61 1.52
C VAL A 17 -12.46 8.01 2.53
N VAL A 18 -12.55 6.70 2.71
CA VAL A 18 -11.64 5.95 3.57
C VAL A 18 -10.46 5.45 2.74
N MET A 19 -9.26 5.75 3.26
CA MET A 19 -7.99 5.19 2.82
C MET A 19 -7.57 4.08 3.78
N GLY A 20 -7.50 2.84 3.30
CA GLY A 20 -6.94 1.74 4.08
C GLY A 20 -5.41 1.84 4.14
N ILE A 21 -4.80 1.25 5.16
CA ILE A 21 -3.35 1.32 5.37
C ILE A 21 -2.79 -0.10 5.49
N ILE A 22 -1.76 -0.40 4.69
CA ILE A 22 -0.93 -1.60 4.81
C ILE A 22 0.51 -1.18 5.11
N ASN A 23 1.03 -1.67 6.24
CA ASN A 23 2.44 -1.54 6.58
C ASN A 23 3.16 -2.82 6.17
N ALA A 24 3.94 -2.76 5.09
CA ALA A 24 4.75 -3.87 4.59
C ALA A 24 6.10 -3.94 5.33
N THR A 25 6.11 -4.11 6.65
CA THR A 25 7.35 -4.23 7.45
C THR A 25 7.65 -5.70 7.81
N PRO A 26 8.91 -6.10 8.10
CA PRO A 26 9.27 -7.45 8.51
C PRO A 26 8.64 -7.88 9.83
N ASP A 27 8.25 -6.95 10.70
CA ASP A 27 7.38 -7.24 11.85
C ASP A 27 6.00 -7.79 11.41
N SER A 28 5.71 -7.77 10.11
CA SER A 28 4.54 -8.37 9.43
C SER A 28 4.87 -9.69 8.71
N PHE A 29 6.15 -10.07 8.59
CA PHE A 29 6.61 -11.18 7.75
C PHE A 29 7.66 -12.13 8.37
N TYR A 30 8.25 -11.82 9.54
CA TYR A 30 9.24 -12.69 10.20
C TYR A 30 8.93 -12.96 11.69
N THR A 31 8.62 -14.24 11.98
CA THR A 31 8.55 -14.95 13.28
C THR A 31 7.48 -14.55 14.32
N GLY A 32 6.56 -15.48 14.62
CA GLY A 32 5.95 -15.60 15.96
C GLY A 32 4.48 -15.27 16.15
N SER A 33 3.94 -14.14 15.71
CA SER A 33 2.55 -13.78 16.00
C SER A 33 1.98 -12.75 15.02
N LEU A 34 0.98 -13.15 14.22
CA LEU A 34 0.27 -12.34 13.21
C LEU A 34 1.08 -11.88 11.99
N HIS A 35 1.65 -12.86 11.27
CA HIS A 35 2.18 -12.67 9.91
C HIS A 35 1.03 -12.73 8.91
N GLU A 36 0.69 -11.63 8.24
CA GLU A 36 -0.27 -11.68 7.13
C GLU A 36 0.48 -12.15 5.88
N SER A 37 0.24 -13.39 5.44
CA SER A 37 0.68 -13.84 4.13
C SER A 37 0.13 -12.91 3.04
N MET A 38 0.70 -12.95 1.84
CA MET A 38 0.14 -12.19 0.70
C MET A 38 -1.36 -12.48 0.51
N ASP A 39 -1.78 -13.73 0.71
CA ASP A 39 -3.19 -14.12 0.65
C ASP A 39 -4.03 -13.42 1.73
N ALA A 40 -3.55 -13.35 2.96
CA ALA A 40 -4.24 -12.64 4.04
C ALA A 40 -4.36 -11.12 3.76
N ILE A 41 -3.32 -10.52 3.17
CA ILE A 41 -3.36 -9.13 2.70
C ILE A 41 -4.47 -8.96 1.65
N LEU A 42 -4.52 -9.85 0.65
CA LEU A 42 -5.52 -9.78 -0.42
C LEU A 42 -6.96 -9.99 0.11
N GLU A 43 -7.16 -10.93 1.03
CA GLU A 43 -8.46 -11.15 1.68
C GLU A 43 -8.92 -9.93 2.47
N LYS A 44 -8.01 -9.29 3.21
CA LYS A 44 -8.26 -8.07 3.97
C LYS A 44 -8.62 -6.90 3.07
N VAL A 45 -7.87 -6.68 1.99
CA VAL A 45 -8.19 -5.64 0.99
C VAL A 45 -9.55 -5.92 0.34
N SER A 46 -9.83 -7.19 0.00
CA SER A 46 -11.14 -7.60 -0.52
C SER A 46 -12.28 -7.24 0.44
N ALA A 47 -12.11 -7.51 1.74
CA ALA A 47 -13.08 -7.15 2.77
C ALA A 47 -13.25 -5.63 2.90
N TRP A 48 -12.15 -4.86 2.89
CA TRP A 48 -12.21 -3.40 2.97
C TRP A 48 -12.89 -2.76 1.75
N CYS A 49 -12.64 -3.28 0.55
CA CYS A 49 -13.36 -2.90 -0.66
C CYS A 49 -14.87 -3.12 -0.50
N LYS A 50 -15.29 -4.25 0.09
CA LYS A 50 -16.72 -4.53 0.39
C LYS A 50 -17.30 -3.55 1.42
N TYR A 51 -16.48 -3.04 2.35
CA TYR A 51 -16.89 -2.01 3.31
C TYR A 51 -16.79 -0.57 2.78
N GLY A 52 -16.43 -0.38 1.50
CA GLY A 52 -16.47 0.92 0.84
C GLY A 52 -15.18 1.71 0.89
N MET A 53 -14.05 1.11 1.29
CA MET A 53 -12.71 1.71 1.10
C MET A 53 -12.51 2.08 -0.37
N LYS A 54 -11.95 3.27 -0.64
CA LYS A 54 -11.73 3.77 -2.01
C LYS A 54 -10.27 3.95 -2.39
N VAL A 55 -9.39 4.03 -1.40
CA VAL A 55 -7.95 4.21 -1.59
C VAL A 55 -7.22 3.26 -0.66
N LEU A 56 -6.08 2.75 -1.08
CA LEU A 56 -5.20 1.96 -0.24
C LEU A 56 -3.80 2.56 -0.24
N ASP A 57 -3.25 2.77 0.95
CA ASP A 57 -1.93 3.31 1.18
C ASP A 57 -0.99 2.22 1.69
N ILE A 58 0.17 2.11 1.04
CA ILE A 58 1.14 1.04 1.28
C ILE A 58 2.46 1.68 1.70
N GLY A 59 2.98 1.33 2.88
CA GLY A 59 4.24 1.85 3.40
C GLY A 59 5.19 0.73 3.81
N GLY A 60 6.45 0.79 3.38
CA GLY A 60 7.47 -0.21 3.71
C GLY A 60 8.32 0.14 4.95
N GLN A 61 8.23 1.39 5.40
CA GLN A 61 9.02 1.93 6.49
C GLN A 61 8.13 2.45 7.62
N SER A 62 8.46 2.06 8.86
CA SER A 62 7.81 2.61 10.05
C SER A 62 8.19 4.08 10.26
N THR A 63 7.21 4.91 10.59
CA THR A 63 7.37 6.31 11.00
C THR A 63 7.23 6.51 12.51
N ARG A 64 7.12 5.41 13.28
CA ARG A 64 6.93 5.45 14.74
C ARG A 64 8.18 6.02 15.44
N PRO A 65 8.02 6.77 16.55
CA PRO A 65 9.15 7.25 17.34
C PRO A 65 10.07 6.08 17.75
N GLY A 66 11.36 6.19 17.45
CA GLY A 66 12.36 5.16 17.78
C GLY A 66 12.54 4.05 16.74
N SER A 67 11.82 4.07 15.61
CA SER A 67 12.06 3.11 14.52
C SER A 67 13.41 3.37 13.85
N THR A 68 14.13 2.28 13.54
CA THR A 68 15.34 2.37 12.71
C THR A 68 14.93 2.62 11.26
N ARG A 69 15.52 3.64 10.63
CA ARG A 69 15.32 3.89 9.20
C ARG A 69 15.95 2.78 8.39
N ILE A 70 15.24 2.33 7.37
CA ILE A 70 15.73 1.29 6.45
C ILE A 70 16.31 1.94 5.20
N GLY A 71 17.11 1.17 4.47
CA GLY A 71 17.64 1.63 3.19
C GLY A 71 16.57 1.70 2.10
N MET A 72 16.82 2.50 1.06
CA MET A 72 15.95 2.60 -0.13
C MET A 72 15.63 1.24 -0.74
N GLN A 73 16.66 0.40 -0.91
CA GLN A 73 16.51 -0.92 -1.51
C GLN A 73 15.61 -1.81 -0.66
N GLU A 74 15.84 -1.82 0.65
CA GLU A 74 15.07 -2.61 1.59
C GLU A 74 13.59 -2.18 1.64
N GLU A 75 13.31 -0.88 1.59
CA GLU A 75 11.93 -0.38 1.48
C GLU A 75 11.29 -0.80 0.16
N THR A 76 12.03 -0.72 -0.95
CA THR A 76 11.58 -1.13 -2.29
C THR A 76 11.22 -2.62 -2.32
N ASP A 77 12.10 -3.48 -1.80
CA ASP A 77 11.92 -4.93 -1.76
C ASP A 77 10.69 -5.35 -0.93
N ARG A 78 10.29 -4.51 0.03
CA ARG A 78 9.08 -4.71 0.85
C ARG A 78 7.80 -4.29 0.14
N VAL A 79 7.78 -3.11 -0.49
CA VAL A 79 6.53 -2.54 -1.03
C VAL A 79 6.17 -3.05 -2.41
N THR A 80 7.16 -3.26 -3.30
CA THR A 80 6.92 -3.61 -4.70
C THR A 80 6.11 -4.91 -4.84
N PRO A 81 6.44 -6.03 -4.15
CA PRO A 81 5.65 -7.26 -4.29
C PRO A 81 4.20 -7.11 -3.80
N VAL A 82 3.96 -6.27 -2.79
CA VAL A 82 2.63 -5.98 -2.24
C VAL A 82 1.82 -5.15 -3.24
N ILE A 83 2.43 -4.11 -3.81
CA ILE A 83 1.80 -3.26 -4.83
C ILE A 83 1.40 -4.10 -6.04
N GLU A 84 2.31 -4.91 -6.58
CA GLU A 84 2.04 -5.76 -7.76
C GLU A 84 0.91 -6.76 -7.51
N ALA A 85 0.90 -7.42 -6.35
CA ALA A 85 -0.13 -8.38 -5.98
C ALA A 85 -1.51 -7.72 -5.87
N ILE A 86 -1.59 -6.57 -5.18
CA ILE A 86 -2.84 -5.84 -4.99
C ILE A 86 -3.32 -5.22 -6.30
N HIS A 87 -2.44 -4.61 -7.09
CA HIS A 87 -2.81 -4.01 -8.37
C HIS A 87 -3.37 -5.06 -9.34
N ARG A 88 -2.77 -6.26 -9.37
CA ARG A 88 -3.26 -7.38 -10.17
C ARG A 88 -4.62 -7.92 -9.70
N ALA A 89 -4.85 -8.00 -8.39
CA ALA A 89 -6.12 -8.49 -7.83
C ALA A 89 -7.26 -7.46 -7.87
N PHE A 90 -6.91 -6.17 -7.77
CA PHE A 90 -7.84 -5.04 -7.69
C PHE A 90 -7.41 -3.92 -8.65
N PRO A 91 -7.51 -4.11 -9.98
CA PRO A 91 -6.97 -3.18 -10.97
C PRO A 91 -7.60 -1.79 -10.91
N ASP A 92 -8.81 -1.68 -10.35
CA ASP A 92 -9.60 -0.45 -10.23
C ASP A 92 -9.40 0.29 -8.91
N LEU A 93 -8.64 -0.27 -7.97
CA LEU A 93 -8.36 0.36 -6.68
C LEU A 93 -7.28 1.44 -6.84
N LEU A 94 -7.54 2.64 -6.33
CA LEU A 94 -6.52 3.68 -6.27
C LEU A 94 -5.49 3.32 -5.20
N LEU A 95 -4.25 3.14 -5.62
CA LEU A 95 -3.12 2.86 -4.72
C LEU A 95 -2.31 4.13 -4.46
N SER A 96 -1.85 4.26 -3.22
CA SER A 96 -0.94 5.27 -2.71
C SER A 96 0.29 4.58 -2.12
N ILE A 97 1.45 5.22 -2.24
CA ILE A 97 2.72 4.77 -1.66
C ILE A 97 3.15 5.77 -0.60
N ASP A 98 3.22 5.32 0.65
CA ASP A 98 3.75 6.11 1.77
C ASP A 98 5.27 5.95 1.81
N THR A 99 5.94 6.88 1.13
CA THR A 99 7.40 6.97 1.15
C THR A 99 7.87 8.40 0.98
N TYR A 100 8.99 8.74 1.62
CA TYR A 100 9.72 9.98 1.34
C TYR A 100 10.90 9.75 0.38
N GLN A 101 11.19 8.50 0.01
CA GLN A 101 12.33 8.15 -0.82
C GLN A 101 11.94 8.17 -2.31
N ALA A 102 12.51 9.10 -3.07
CA ALA A 102 12.18 9.24 -4.49
C ALA A 102 12.42 7.97 -5.33
N GLY A 103 13.42 7.16 -4.97
CA GLY A 103 13.68 5.88 -5.63
C GLY A 103 12.58 4.84 -5.38
N VAL A 104 12.08 4.75 -4.14
CA VAL A 104 10.95 3.87 -3.77
C VAL A 104 9.69 4.33 -4.49
N ALA A 105 9.42 5.64 -4.52
CA ALA A 105 8.27 6.18 -5.24
C ALA A 105 8.31 5.86 -6.74
N ARG A 106 9.50 5.90 -7.38
CA ARG A 106 9.66 5.50 -8.78
C ARG A 106 9.39 4.01 -8.98
N ALA A 107 9.98 3.15 -8.16
CA ALA A 107 9.78 1.71 -8.24
C ALA A 107 8.30 1.32 -8.03
N ALA A 108 7.61 1.98 -7.10
CA ALA A 108 6.19 1.78 -6.85
C ALA A 108 5.28 2.17 -8.02
N ILE A 109 5.68 3.12 -8.86
CA ILE A 109 4.93 3.48 -10.08
C ILE A 109 5.12 2.42 -11.17
N GLU A 110 6.31 1.82 -11.25
CA GLU A 110 6.66 0.77 -12.22
C GLU A 110 6.03 -0.58 -11.89
N ALA A 111 5.79 -0.84 -10.60
CA ALA A 111 4.98 -1.95 -10.07
C ALA A 111 3.49 -1.85 -10.50
#